data_AF-A0A531N9W5-F1
#
_entry.id   AF-A0A531N9W5-F1
#
_cell.length_a   1.000
_cell.length_b   1.000
_cell.length_c   1.000
_cell.angle_alpha   90.00
_cell.angle_beta   90.00
_cell.angle_gamma   90.00
#
_symmetry.space_group_name_H-M   'P 1'
#
loop_
_entity.id
_entity.type
_entity.pdbx_description
1 polymer ?
#
loop_
_entity_poly.entity_id
_entity_poly.type
_entity_poly.pdbx_seq_one_letter_code
_entity_poly.pdbx_strand_id
1 'polypeptide(L)'
;MGRATGDKMGRATLIGFSAVAMWASLALLTDASGKVPPFLLSAITFSIGTVVGLVARLFMPAAGKSQRIPPQVWLIGIAGLFGYHFFYFTALRNAPAVEASLIAYLWPLLIVLGSALMLDLDHALSLIEAVVGAVKVPVTVKMRLGWDEGALNAPVLARRAEQAGVRMVTVHGRTRCQFYQGKADWRAIARVKEAVSIPVVANGDVCSPAEASVILEQSGADAVMVGRAHYGAPWVAGSIATAAAEAFSPGMPETRQALADYVVAHYQDMLALYGIESGLRQARKHLGWYLDRHAGGVAGDSRKAIMTASEPARVVTLLREVFSRDPQTMNLRSAA
;
A
#
# COMPACT_ATOMS: atom_id res chain seq x y z
N MET A 1 -15.79 18.99 -42.50
CA MET A 1 -15.55 19.31 -41.08
C MET A 1 -15.03 18.12 -40.25
N GLY A 2 -14.33 17.13 -40.85
CA GLY A 2 -13.97 15.86 -40.19
C GLY A 2 -12.46 15.51 -40.14
N ARG A 3 -11.55 16.38 -40.61
CA ARG A 3 -10.09 16.12 -40.57
C ARG A 3 -9.39 16.66 -39.31
N ALA A 4 -10.00 17.61 -38.59
CA ALA A 4 -9.35 18.33 -37.49
C ALA A 4 -9.43 17.62 -36.12
N THR A 5 -10.27 16.59 -35.97
CA THR A 5 -10.48 15.86 -34.71
C THR A 5 -9.55 14.65 -34.57
N GLY A 6 -9.24 13.93 -35.66
CA GLY A 6 -8.30 12.80 -35.64
C GLY A 6 -6.85 13.19 -35.34
N ASP A 7 -6.42 14.34 -35.86
CA ASP A 7 -5.05 14.85 -35.67
C ASP A 7 -4.76 15.29 -34.23
N LYS A 8 -5.77 15.85 -33.54
CA LYS A 8 -5.68 16.20 -32.11
C LYS A 8 -5.61 14.97 -31.21
N MET A 9 -6.36 13.92 -31.55
CA MET A 9 -6.37 12.67 -30.79
C MET A 9 -5.03 11.93 -30.95
N GLY A 10 -4.51 11.81 -32.16
CA GLY A 10 -3.18 11.24 -32.42
C GLY A 10 -2.05 12.00 -31.71
N ARG A 11 -2.13 13.33 -31.68
CA ARG A 11 -1.15 14.18 -31.01
C ARG A 11 -1.21 14.08 -29.48
N ALA A 12 -2.41 13.97 -28.90
CA ALA A 12 -2.58 13.74 -27.47
C ALA A 12 -2.07 12.34 -27.05
N THR A 13 -2.37 11.31 -27.84
CA THR A 13 -1.84 9.95 -27.62
C THR A 13 -0.31 9.93 -27.74
N LEU A 14 0.26 10.63 -28.72
CA LEU A 14 1.71 10.73 -28.88
C LEU A 14 2.37 11.44 -27.70
N ILE A 15 1.79 12.53 -27.20
CA ILE A 15 2.29 13.24 -26.01
C ILE A 15 2.23 12.33 -24.78
N GLY A 16 1.10 11.63 -24.58
CA GLY A 16 0.93 10.68 -23.49
C GLY A 16 1.94 9.53 -23.56
N PHE A 17 2.11 8.92 -24.74
CA PHE A 17 3.09 7.87 -24.96
C PHE A 17 4.53 8.35 -24.75
N SER A 18 4.87 9.55 -25.23
CA SER A 18 6.20 10.15 -25.04
C SER A 18 6.49 10.42 -23.56
N ALA A 19 5.50 10.89 -22.80
CA ALA A 19 5.62 11.05 -21.37
C ALA A 19 5.85 9.69 -20.69
N VAL A 20 5.05 8.66 -21.01
CA VAL A 20 5.22 7.31 -20.45
C VAL A 20 6.60 6.73 -20.77
N ALA A 21 7.08 6.85 -22.02
CA ALA A 21 8.42 6.39 -22.41
C ALA A 21 9.54 7.15 -21.68
N MET A 22 9.40 8.47 -21.52
CA MET A 22 10.35 9.29 -20.78
C MET A 22 10.38 8.91 -19.28
N TRP A 23 9.23 8.68 -18.66
CA TRP A 23 9.16 8.26 -17.25
C TRP A 23 9.65 6.81 -17.06
N ALA A 24 9.36 5.90 -17.98
CA ALA A 24 9.82 4.51 -17.92
C ALA A 24 11.34 4.37 -18.10
N SER A 25 11.96 5.27 -18.87
CA SER A 25 13.42 5.29 -19.08
C SER A 25 14.19 6.03 -17.97
N LEU A 26 13.51 6.75 -17.08
CA LEU A 26 14.15 7.55 -16.03
C LEU A 26 15.03 6.71 -15.09
N ALA A 27 14.56 5.53 -14.69
CA ALA A 27 15.33 4.64 -13.81
C ALA A 27 16.61 4.14 -14.49
N LEU A 28 16.49 3.73 -15.76
CA LEU A 28 17.62 3.29 -16.58
C LEU A 28 18.65 4.40 -16.80
N LEU A 29 18.20 5.60 -17.14
CA LEU A 29 19.07 6.76 -17.34
C LEU A 29 19.74 7.22 -16.04
N THR A 30 19.03 7.10 -14.91
CA THR A 30 19.59 7.41 -13.58
C THR A 30 20.67 6.41 -13.20
N ASP A 31 20.45 5.11 -13.44
CA ASP A 31 21.48 4.08 -13.23
C ASP A 31 22.70 4.34 -14.12
N ALA A 32 22.48 4.59 -15.42
CA ALA A 32 23.51 4.90 -16.40
C ALA A 32 24.33 6.16 -16.07
N SER A 33 23.80 7.09 -15.26
CA SER A 33 24.53 8.27 -14.80
C SER A 33 25.66 7.97 -13.80
N GLY A 34 25.87 6.71 -13.40
CA GLY A 34 27.07 6.28 -12.68
C GLY A 34 27.13 6.79 -11.24
N LYS A 35 28.14 7.60 -10.89
CA LYS A 35 28.38 8.04 -9.48
C LYS A 35 27.87 9.44 -9.17
N VAL A 36 27.08 10.06 -10.05
CA VAL A 36 26.59 11.42 -9.82
C VAL A 36 25.67 11.45 -8.59
N PRO A 37 25.93 12.33 -7.61
CA PRO A 37 25.10 12.44 -6.41
C PRO A 37 23.63 12.76 -6.72
N PRO A 38 22.65 12.20 -5.99
CA PRO A 38 21.23 12.46 -6.20
C PRO A 38 20.86 13.94 -6.20
N PHE A 39 21.44 14.71 -5.28
CA PHE A 39 21.20 16.15 -5.20
C PHE A 39 21.68 16.89 -6.46
N LEU A 40 22.82 16.48 -7.01
CA LEU A 40 23.38 17.06 -8.24
C LEU A 40 22.53 16.67 -9.46
N LEU A 41 22.05 15.42 -9.54
CA LEU A 41 21.11 14.99 -10.57
C LEU A 41 19.80 15.77 -10.52
N SER A 42 19.24 15.98 -9.33
CA SER A 42 18.06 16.82 -9.15
C SER A 42 18.34 18.25 -9.60
N ALA A 43 19.46 18.86 -9.18
CA ALA A 43 19.82 20.21 -9.60
C ALA A 43 19.92 20.34 -11.12
N ILE A 44 20.65 19.43 -11.79
CA ILE A 44 20.81 19.41 -13.25
C ILE A 44 19.44 19.27 -13.95
N THR A 45 18.59 18.36 -13.47
CA THR A 45 17.27 18.10 -14.06
C THR A 45 16.39 19.35 -14.02
N PHE A 46 16.33 20.03 -12.88
CA PHE A 46 15.55 21.25 -12.72
C PHE A 46 16.13 22.43 -13.49
N SER A 47 17.46 22.54 -13.59
CA SER A 47 18.12 23.56 -14.42
C SER A 47 17.78 23.39 -15.89
N ILE A 48 17.89 22.17 -16.43
CA ILE A 48 17.55 21.87 -17.83
C ILE A 48 16.06 22.15 -18.08
N GLY A 49 15.16 21.66 -17.21
CA GLY A 49 13.73 21.89 -17.33
C GLY A 49 13.36 23.38 -17.29
N THR A 50 14.03 24.16 -16.44
CA THR A 50 13.84 25.62 -16.34
C THR A 50 14.29 26.32 -17.62
N VAL A 51 15.48 25.98 -18.14
CA VAL A 51 16.00 26.56 -19.40
C VAL A 51 15.08 26.24 -20.56
N VAL A 52 14.64 24.98 -20.71
CA VAL A 52 13.68 24.58 -21.74
C VAL A 52 12.37 25.34 -21.60
N GLY A 53 11.84 25.50 -20.39
CA GLY A 53 10.62 26.26 -20.13
C GLY A 53 10.74 27.75 -20.47
N LEU A 54 11.88 28.37 -20.15
CA LEU A 54 12.17 29.76 -20.49
C LEU A 54 12.30 29.96 -22.00
N VAL A 55 13.01 29.06 -22.69
CA VAL A 55 13.14 29.09 -24.15
C VAL A 55 11.78 28.87 -24.81
N ALA A 56 10.98 27.90 -24.36
CA ALA A 56 9.64 27.66 -24.88
C ALA A 56 8.74 28.90 -24.73
N ARG A 57 8.89 29.67 -23.65
CA ARG A 57 8.15 30.92 -23.41
C ARG A 57 8.47 32.01 -24.42
N LEU A 58 9.64 31.99 -25.06
CA LEU A 58 9.99 32.93 -26.15
C LEU A 58 9.17 32.67 -27.42
N PHE A 59 8.67 31.44 -27.59
CA PHE A 59 7.95 31.01 -28.79
C PHE A 59 6.45 30.77 -28.55
N MET A 60 6.01 30.82 -27.29
CA MET A 60 4.60 30.67 -26.93
C MET A 60 3.87 32.02 -27.05
N PRO A 61 2.64 32.03 -27.60
CA PRO A 61 1.82 33.25 -27.63
C PRO A 61 1.59 33.76 -26.20
N ALA A 62 1.57 35.08 -26.04
CA ALA A 62 1.35 35.71 -24.74
C ALA A 62 0.09 35.16 -24.08
N ALA A 63 0.25 34.50 -22.93
CA ALA A 63 -0.88 33.99 -22.18
C ALA A 63 -1.82 35.16 -21.84
N GLY A 64 -3.11 35.01 -22.13
CA GLY A 64 -4.15 35.96 -21.69
C GLY A 64 -4.16 36.11 -20.16
N LYS A 65 -4.98 37.03 -19.61
CA LYS A 65 -5.06 37.36 -18.17
C LYS A 65 -5.10 36.10 -17.28
N SER A 66 -3.91 35.63 -16.89
CA SER A 66 -3.75 34.45 -16.04
C SER A 66 -4.03 34.85 -14.62
N GLN A 67 -4.86 34.07 -13.91
CA GLN A 67 -4.95 34.17 -12.46
C GLN A 67 -3.54 34.04 -11.88
N ARG A 68 -3.14 35.00 -11.01
CA ARG A 68 -1.86 34.92 -10.32
C ARG A 68 -1.91 33.73 -9.37
N ILE A 69 -1.04 32.75 -9.61
CA ILE A 69 -0.89 31.59 -8.74
C ILE A 69 -0.25 32.06 -7.42
N PRO A 70 -0.84 31.76 -6.25
CA PRO A 70 -0.29 32.17 -4.96
C PRO A 70 1.15 31.65 -4.76
N PRO A 71 2.06 32.43 -4.14
CA PRO A 71 3.44 32.00 -3.89
C PRO A 71 3.56 30.70 -3.09
N GLN A 72 2.61 30.42 -2.20
CA GLN A 72 2.56 29.18 -1.43
C GLN A 72 2.37 27.95 -2.32
N VAL A 73 1.59 28.07 -3.39
CA VAL A 73 1.38 26.98 -4.35
C VAL A 73 2.67 26.70 -5.12
N TRP A 74 3.41 27.75 -5.49
CA TRP A 74 4.74 27.62 -6.08
C TRP A 74 5.73 26.96 -5.13
N LEU A 75 5.79 27.41 -3.88
CA LEU A 75 6.71 26.86 -2.88
C LEU A 75 6.43 25.38 -2.60
N ILE A 76 5.16 25.03 -2.38
CA ILE A 76 4.76 23.64 -2.14
C ILE A 76 5.01 22.77 -3.38
N GLY A 77 4.68 23.28 -4.57
CA GLY A 77 4.89 22.56 -5.83
C GLY A 77 6.37 22.32 -6.14
N ILE A 78 7.22 23.35 -6.00
CA ILE A 78 8.66 23.26 -6.25
C ILE A 78 9.33 22.37 -5.19
N ALA A 79 9.05 22.59 -3.90
CA ALA A 79 9.61 21.79 -2.83
C ALA A 79 9.15 20.32 -2.90
N GLY A 80 7.89 20.09 -3.23
CA GLY A 80 7.32 18.76 -3.43
C GLY A 80 7.95 18.03 -4.62
N LEU A 81 8.07 18.70 -5.77
CA LEU A 81 8.68 18.12 -6.96
C LEU A 81 10.17 17.83 -6.73
N PHE A 82 10.90 18.77 -6.12
CA PHE A 82 12.32 18.59 -5.81
C PHE A 82 12.52 17.47 -4.79
N GLY A 83 11.77 17.49 -3.70
CA GLY A 83 11.81 16.46 -2.66
C GLY A 83 11.51 15.08 -3.22
N TYR A 84 10.46 14.95 -4.02
CA TYR A 84 10.12 13.70 -4.70
C TYR A 84 11.30 13.15 -5.53
N HIS A 85 11.88 13.97 -6.42
CA HIS A 85 12.99 13.53 -7.27
C HIS A 85 14.26 13.23 -6.47
N PHE A 86 14.55 14.02 -5.43
CA PHE A 86 15.69 13.77 -4.54
C PHE A 86 15.56 12.40 -3.86
N PHE A 87 14.40 12.10 -3.27
CA PHE A 87 14.17 10.81 -2.62
C PHE A 87 14.12 9.65 -3.62
N TYR A 88 13.54 9.87 -4.81
CA TYR A 88 13.49 8.85 -5.87
C TYR A 88 14.88 8.50 -6.40
N PHE A 89 15.72 9.48 -6.72
CA PHE A 89 17.10 9.25 -7.14
C PHE A 89 17.95 8.66 -6.01
N THR A 90 17.70 9.05 -4.77
CA THR A 90 18.34 8.42 -3.60
C THR A 90 17.93 6.95 -3.51
N ALA A 91 16.66 6.60 -3.69
CA ALA A 91 16.20 5.22 -3.69
C ALA A 91 16.85 4.39 -4.82
N LEU A 92 16.90 4.92 -6.04
CA LEU A 92 17.57 4.26 -7.18
C LEU A 92 19.07 4.03 -6.97
N ARG A 93 19.72 4.81 -6.09
CA ARG A 93 21.13 4.62 -5.73
C ARG A 93 21.36 3.59 -4.63
N ASN A 94 20.35 3.37 -3.78
CA ASN A 94 20.47 2.55 -2.58
C ASN A 94 19.74 1.20 -2.71
N ALA A 95 18.99 0.99 -3.79
CA ALA A 95 18.25 -0.23 -4.07
C ALA A 95 18.27 -0.52 -5.59
N PRO A 96 18.11 -1.79 -6.01
CA PRO A 96 17.96 -2.13 -7.42
C PRO A 96 16.87 -1.29 -8.09
N ALA A 97 17.14 -0.81 -9.31
CA ALA A 97 16.24 0.09 -10.03
C ALA A 97 14.81 -0.47 -10.16
N VAL A 98 14.70 -1.80 -10.38
CA VAL A 98 13.43 -2.51 -10.46
C VAL A 98 12.63 -2.40 -9.15
N GLU A 99 13.27 -2.60 -8.00
CA GLU A 99 12.61 -2.54 -6.69
C GLU A 99 12.19 -1.12 -6.34
N ALA A 100 13.07 -0.14 -6.56
CA ALA A 100 12.79 1.26 -6.33
C ALA A 100 11.65 1.79 -7.22
N SER A 101 11.61 1.40 -8.50
CA SER A 101 10.54 1.75 -9.43
C SER A 101 9.23 1.00 -9.16
N LEU A 102 9.28 -0.26 -8.73
CA LEU A 102 8.10 -1.02 -8.30
C LEU A 102 7.37 -0.33 -7.14
N ILE A 103 8.13 0.13 -6.14
CA ILE A 103 7.59 0.83 -4.98
C ILE A 103 7.10 2.24 -5.34
N ALA A 104 7.87 2.98 -6.14
CA ALA A 104 7.57 4.37 -6.48
C ALA A 104 6.38 4.51 -7.44
N TYR A 105 6.24 3.60 -8.41
CA TYR A 105 5.25 3.73 -9.47
C TYR A 105 4.25 2.59 -9.53
N LEU A 106 4.68 1.34 -9.41
CA LEU A 106 3.76 0.23 -9.69
C LEU A 106 2.76 0.02 -8.54
N TRP A 107 3.19 0.18 -7.29
CA TRP A 107 2.33 -0.11 -6.14
C TRP A 107 1.14 0.86 -5.97
N PRO A 108 1.31 2.20 -6.00
CA PRO A 108 0.17 3.12 -5.98
C PRO A 108 -0.68 3.03 -7.25
N LEU A 109 -0.03 2.80 -8.41
CA LEU A 109 -0.71 2.69 -9.70
C LEU A 109 -1.60 1.45 -9.76
N LEU A 110 -1.16 0.27 -9.31
CA LEU A 110 -2.00 -0.93 -9.32
C LEU A 110 -3.18 -0.85 -8.35
N ILE A 111 -3.01 -0.18 -7.19
CA ILE A 111 -4.12 0.07 -6.26
C ILE A 111 -5.17 0.99 -6.89
N VAL A 112 -4.74 2.02 -7.63
CA VAL A 112 -5.64 3.00 -8.27
C VAL A 112 -6.24 2.43 -9.56
N LEU A 113 -5.43 1.90 -10.47
CA LEU A 113 -5.85 1.33 -11.75
C LEU A 113 -6.71 0.08 -11.58
N GLY A 114 -6.33 -0.84 -10.67
CA GLY A 114 -7.09 -2.08 -10.47
C GLY A 114 -8.52 -1.82 -10.00
N SER A 115 -8.73 -0.80 -9.15
CA SER A 115 -10.08 -0.40 -8.76
C SER A 115 -10.85 0.38 -9.84
N ALA A 116 -10.15 1.05 -10.76
CA ALA A 116 -10.77 1.73 -11.91
C ALA A 116 -11.31 0.75 -12.94
N LEU A 117 -10.80 -0.48 -13.00
CA LEU A 117 -11.39 -1.56 -13.79
C LEU A 117 -12.83 -1.90 -13.37
N MET A 118 -13.24 -1.51 -12.16
CA MET A 118 -14.65 -1.61 -11.75
C MET A 118 -15.57 -0.65 -12.53
N LEU A 119 -15.06 0.27 -13.34
CA LEU A 119 -15.86 1.10 -14.26
C LEU A 119 -16.02 0.45 -15.64
N ASP A 120 -15.14 -0.49 -16.00
CA ASP A 120 -15.12 -1.18 -17.30
C ASP A 120 -14.87 -2.67 -17.08
N LEU A 121 -15.96 -3.41 -16.90
CA LEU A 121 -15.90 -4.84 -16.62
C LEU A 121 -15.42 -5.67 -17.81
N ASP A 122 -15.57 -5.18 -19.04
CA ASP A 122 -15.10 -5.88 -20.24
C ASP A 122 -13.57 -5.82 -20.28
N HIS A 123 -13.00 -4.65 -20.01
CA HIS A 123 -11.55 -4.52 -19.90
C HIS A 123 -11.00 -5.34 -18.71
N ALA A 124 -11.68 -5.29 -17.55
CA ALA A 124 -11.32 -6.13 -16.40
C ALA A 124 -11.28 -7.62 -16.75
N LEU A 125 -12.28 -8.10 -17.49
CA LEU A 125 -12.38 -9.50 -17.90
C LEU A 125 -11.26 -9.90 -18.86
N SER A 126 -10.92 -9.04 -19.83
CA SER A 126 -9.84 -9.33 -20.77
C SER A 126 -8.49 -9.58 -20.08
N LEU A 127 -8.22 -8.85 -18.98
CA LEU A 127 -7.02 -9.06 -18.17
C LEU A 127 -7.09 -10.37 -17.36
N ILE A 128 -8.26 -10.68 -16.81
CA ILE A 128 -8.49 -11.94 -16.08
C ILE A 128 -8.27 -13.14 -17.01
N GLU A 129 -8.89 -13.15 -18.18
CA GLU A 129 -8.77 -14.23 -19.16
C GLU A 129 -7.31 -14.41 -19.62
N ALA A 130 -6.61 -13.30 -19.88
CA ALA A 130 -5.19 -13.34 -20.24
C ALA A 130 -4.33 -13.98 -19.13
N VAL A 131 -4.57 -13.63 -17.86
CA VAL A 131 -3.82 -14.20 -16.73
C VAL A 131 -4.18 -15.67 -16.53
N VAL A 132 -5.47 -16.04 -16.57
CA VAL A 132 -5.92 -17.43 -16.44
C VAL A 132 -5.34 -18.30 -17.56
N GLY A 133 -5.33 -17.82 -18.80
CA GLY A 133 -4.76 -18.55 -19.93
C GLY A 133 -3.23 -18.69 -19.88
N ALA A 134 -2.54 -17.79 -19.19
CA ALA A 134 -1.08 -17.78 -19.12
C ALA A 134 -0.47 -18.71 -18.06
N VAL A 135 -1.25 -19.11 -17.04
CA VAL A 135 -0.70 -19.84 -15.88
C VAL A 135 -1.45 -21.15 -15.58
N LYS A 136 -0.75 -22.13 -15.03
CA LYS A 136 -1.33 -23.43 -14.62
C LYS A 136 -1.78 -23.47 -13.15
N VAL A 137 -1.38 -22.48 -12.36
CA VAL A 137 -1.77 -22.37 -10.94
C VAL A 137 -3.14 -21.71 -10.82
N PRO A 138 -3.92 -21.98 -9.75
CA PRO A 138 -5.21 -21.33 -9.54
C PRO A 138 -5.10 -19.81 -9.51
N VAL A 139 -5.89 -19.12 -10.34
CA VAL A 139 -6.01 -17.66 -10.33
C VAL A 139 -7.16 -17.24 -9.43
N THR A 140 -6.95 -16.21 -8.63
CA THR A 140 -7.94 -15.65 -7.71
C THR A 140 -8.07 -14.15 -7.92
N VAL A 141 -9.23 -13.56 -7.66
CA VAL A 141 -9.46 -12.11 -7.83
C VAL A 141 -9.80 -11.48 -6.49
N LYS A 142 -9.13 -10.37 -6.15
CA LYS A 142 -9.50 -9.52 -5.01
C LYS A 142 -10.06 -8.20 -5.51
N MET A 143 -11.29 -7.88 -5.10
CA MET A 143 -12.03 -6.70 -5.55
C MET A 143 -12.68 -5.94 -4.38
N ARG A 144 -13.28 -4.79 -4.70
CA ARG A 144 -14.17 -4.00 -3.84
C ARG A 144 -15.63 -4.27 -4.25
N LEU A 145 -16.60 -3.68 -3.54
CA LEU A 145 -18.02 -3.78 -3.90
C LEU A 145 -18.36 -3.11 -5.25
N GLY A 146 -17.57 -2.10 -5.62
CA GLY A 146 -17.88 -1.18 -6.71
C GLY A 146 -16.94 0.02 -6.73
N TRP A 147 -17.13 0.91 -7.70
CA TRP A 147 -16.44 2.21 -7.72
C TRP A 147 -16.98 3.13 -6.62
N ASP A 148 -18.30 3.30 -6.58
CA ASP A 148 -19.07 4.08 -5.60
C ASP A 148 -20.42 3.40 -5.34
N GLU A 149 -21.30 4.05 -4.57
CA GLU A 149 -22.63 3.58 -4.21
C GLU A 149 -23.57 3.44 -5.42
N GLY A 150 -23.31 4.14 -6.53
CA GLY A 150 -24.07 4.04 -7.78
C GLY A 150 -23.61 2.89 -8.68
N ALA A 151 -22.41 2.34 -8.44
CA ALA A 151 -21.78 1.32 -9.27
C ALA A 151 -21.34 0.08 -8.46
N LEU A 152 -22.29 -0.57 -7.78
CA LEU A 152 -22.08 -1.81 -7.01
C LEU A 152 -22.12 -3.07 -7.90
N ASN A 153 -21.07 -3.28 -8.68
CA ASN A 153 -21.02 -4.31 -9.71
C ASN A 153 -20.16 -5.54 -9.36
N ALA A 154 -19.71 -5.68 -8.11
CA ALA A 154 -18.96 -6.86 -7.65
C ALA A 154 -19.65 -8.20 -7.95
N PRO A 155 -20.99 -8.38 -7.78
CA PRO A 155 -21.64 -9.65 -8.13
C PRO A 155 -21.52 -9.99 -9.62
N VAL A 156 -21.60 -8.98 -10.50
CA VAL A 156 -21.48 -9.15 -11.95
C VAL A 156 -20.05 -9.52 -12.32
N LEU A 157 -19.06 -8.79 -11.78
CA LEU A 157 -17.66 -9.09 -12.02
C LEU A 157 -17.27 -10.49 -11.52
N ALA A 158 -17.72 -10.87 -10.31
CA ALA A 158 -17.40 -12.18 -9.74
C ALA A 158 -17.93 -13.33 -10.60
N ARG A 159 -19.17 -13.24 -11.10
CA ARG A 159 -19.75 -14.24 -12.00
C ARG A 159 -18.98 -14.36 -13.31
N ARG A 160 -18.62 -13.23 -13.92
CA ARG A 160 -17.82 -13.24 -15.17
C ARG A 160 -16.41 -13.78 -14.93
N ALA A 161 -15.79 -13.43 -13.80
CA ALA A 161 -14.48 -13.94 -13.41
C ALA A 161 -14.51 -15.46 -13.20
N GLU A 162 -15.53 -15.99 -12.51
CA GLU A 162 -15.74 -17.43 -12.36
C GLU A 162 -15.85 -18.14 -13.71
N GLN A 163 -16.65 -17.59 -14.64
CA GLN A 163 -16.79 -18.11 -16.01
C GLN A 163 -15.47 -18.11 -16.79
N ALA A 164 -14.62 -17.11 -16.55
CA ALA A 164 -13.27 -17.02 -17.11
C ALA A 164 -12.25 -17.97 -16.45
N GLY A 165 -12.64 -18.75 -15.44
CA GLY A 165 -11.81 -19.76 -14.80
C GLY A 165 -11.14 -19.32 -13.48
N VAL A 166 -11.52 -18.18 -12.91
CA VAL A 166 -11.09 -17.77 -11.57
C VAL A 166 -11.61 -18.77 -10.54
N ARG A 167 -10.75 -19.15 -9.58
CA ARG A 167 -11.01 -20.23 -8.62
C ARG A 167 -11.45 -19.78 -7.23
N MET A 168 -11.31 -18.50 -6.92
CA MET A 168 -11.76 -17.88 -5.66
C MET A 168 -11.85 -16.36 -5.84
N VAL A 169 -12.81 -15.73 -5.19
CA VAL A 169 -12.92 -14.27 -5.12
C VAL A 169 -12.82 -13.76 -3.69
N THR A 170 -12.13 -12.65 -3.49
CA THR A 170 -12.09 -11.92 -2.22
C THR A 170 -12.73 -10.56 -2.39
N VAL A 171 -13.71 -10.21 -1.55
CA VAL A 171 -14.45 -8.95 -1.66
C VAL A 171 -14.20 -8.11 -0.41
N HIS A 172 -13.61 -6.93 -0.60
CA HIS A 172 -13.61 -5.92 0.46
C HIS A 172 -14.97 -5.22 0.49
N GLY A 173 -15.65 -5.24 1.64
CA GLY A 173 -17.00 -4.68 1.85
C GLY A 173 -17.09 -3.15 1.79
N ARG A 174 -16.25 -2.48 1.00
CA ARG A 174 -16.34 -1.05 0.73
C ARG A 174 -16.25 -0.79 -0.76
N THR A 175 -16.87 0.28 -1.22
CA THR A 175 -16.64 0.84 -2.56
C THR A 175 -15.26 1.46 -2.63
N ARG A 176 -14.74 1.72 -3.84
CA ARG A 176 -13.47 2.42 -3.99
C ARG A 176 -13.52 3.81 -3.35
N CYS A 177 -14.55 4.59 -3.62
CA CYS A 177 -14.67 6.00 -3.18
C CYS A 177 -14.75 6.16 -1.66
N GLN A 178 -15.18 5.13 -0.92
CA GLN A 178 -15.17 5.11 0.54
C GLN A 178 -13.75 5.00 1.14
N PHE A 179 -12.74 4.59 0.36
CA PHE A 179 -11.39 4.29 0.87
C PHE A 179 -11.43 3.35 2.09
N TYR A 180 -11.11 3.88 3.27
CA TYR A 180 -11.15 3.21 4.58
C TYR A 180 -12.09 3.91 5.57
N GLN A 181 -12.92 4.84 5.08
CA GLN A 181 -13.92 5.54 5.87
C GLN A 181 -15.14 4.63 6.12
N GLY A 182 -15.94 5.00 7.12
CA GLY A 182 -17.12 4.23 7.52
C GLY A 182 -16.78 2.79 7.95
N LYS A 183 -17.80 1.93 7.96
CA LYS A 183 -17.67 0.49 8.25
C LYS A 183 -17.84 -0.31 6.95
N ALA A 184 -17.13 -1.42 6.81
CA ALA A 184 -17.38 -2.33 5.70
C ALA A 184 -18.82 -2.89 5.77
N ASP A 185 -19.52 -2.85 4.64
CA ASP A 185 -20.82 -3.48 4.44
C ASP A 185 -20.63 -4.95 4.08
N TRP A 186 -20.73 -5.80 5.10
CA TRP A 186 -20.59 -7.25 4.94
C TRP A 186 -21.82 -7.89 4.30
N ARG A 187 -23.01 -7.30 4.47
CA ARG A 187 -24.24 -7.80 3.84
C ARG A 187 -24.21 -7.62 2.33
N ALA A 188 -23.59 -6.54 1.83
CA ALA A 188 -23.38 -6.36 0.40
C ALA A 188 -22.53 -7.47 -0.24
N ILE A 189 -21.67 -8.15 0.54
CA ILE A 189 -20.88 -9.31 0.07
C ILE A 189 -21.77 -10.54 -0.17
N ALA A 190 -22.90 -10.69 0.54
CA ALA A 190 -23.83 -11.81 0.34
C ALA A 190 -24.33 -11.90 -1.10
N ARG A 191 -24.57 -10.76 -1.75
CA ARG A 191 -24.95 -10.69 -3.16
C ARG A 191 -23.89 -11.27 -4.10
N VAL A 192 -22.61 -11.20 -3.71
CA VAL A 192 -21.51 -11.83 -4.45
C VAL A 192 -21.52 -13.33 -4.19
N LYS A 193 -21.69 -13.76 -2.93
CA LYS A 193 -21.80 -15.17 -2.58
C LYS A 193 -22.94 -15.89 -3.30
N GLU A 194 -24.10 -15.25 -3.42
CA GLU A 194 -25.25 -15.76 -4.17
C GLU A 194 -25.00 -15.84 -5.69
N ALA A 195 -24.06 -15.05 -6.21
CA ALA A 195 -23.85 -14.92 -7.65
C ALA A 195 -22.85 -15.92 -8.25
N VAL A 196 -22.10 -16.65 -7.41
CA VAL A 196 -21.02 -17.56 -7.82
C VAL A 196 -21.04 -18.88 -7.03
N SER A 197 -20.43 -19.92 -7.59
CA SER A 197 -20.26 -21.22 -6.92
C SER A 197 -18.85 -21.41 -6.33
N ILE A 198 -17.86 -20.67 -6.84
CA ILE A 198 -16.49 -20.65 -6.29
C ILE A 198 -16.44 -20.03 -4.87
N PRO A 199 -15.40 -20.36 -4.06
CA PRO A 199 -15.24 -19.78 -2.75
C PRO A 199 -15.16 -18.24 -2.76
N VAL A 200 -15.85 -17.63 -1.80
CA VAL A 200 -15.88 -16.19 -1.55
C VAL A 200 -15.24 -15.89 -0.20
N VAL A 201 -14.29 -14.96 -0.18
CA VAL A 201 -13.61 -14.49 1.03
C VAL A 201 -14.06 -13.07 1.36
N ALA A 202 -14.68 -12.88 2.53
CA ALA A 202 -15.07 -11.57 3.01
C ALA A 202 -13.86 -10.81 3.59
N ASN A 203 -13.72 -9.53 3.25
CA ASN A 203 -12.64 -8.68 3.74
C ASN A 203 -13.19 -7.32 4.20
N GLY A 204 -12.57 -6.77 5.25
CA GLY A 204 -12.88 -5.45 5.79
C GLY A 204 -13.28 -5.54 7.25
N ASP A 205 -12.50 -4.87 8.09
CA ASP A 205 -12.76 -4.69 9.53
C ASP A 205 -12.88 -5.99 10.35
N VAL A 206 -12.26 -7.07 9.86
CA VAL A 206 -12.10 -8.33 10.62
C VAL A 206 -11.03 -8.12 11.69
N CYS A 207 -11.38 -7.93 12.97
CA CYS A 207 -10.39 -7.63 14.02
C CYS A 207 -10.35 -8.66 15.15
N SER A 208 -11.33 -9.56 15.25
CA SER A 208 -11.45 -10.56 16.31
C SER A 208 -12.21 -11.81 15.85
N PRO A 209 -12.12 -12.93 16.60
CA PRO A 209 -12.96 -14.11 16.35
C PRO A 209 -14.46 -13.82 16.34
N ALA A 210 -14.94 -13.02 17.29
CA ALA A 210 -16.36 -12.65 17.38
C ALA A 210 -16.82 -11.86 16.15
N GLU A 211 -16.03 -10.87 15.72
CA GLU A 211 -16.34 -10.13 14.49
C GLU A 211 -16.24 -10.99 13.25
N ALA A 212 -15.27 -11.91 13.17
CA ALA A 212 -15.18 -12.85 12.05
C ALA A 212 -16.46 -13.69 11.92
N SER A 213 -17.01 -14.18 13.04
CA SER A 213 -18.29 -14.91 13.06
C SER A 213 -19.43 -14.06 12.53
N VAL A 214 -19.56 -12.81 13.00
CA VAL A 214 -20.60 -11.89 12.52
C VAL A 214 -20.46 -11.58 11.03
N ILE A 215 -19.22 -11.44 10.55
CA ILE A 215 -18.93 -11.18 9.13
C ILE A 215 -19.36 -12.37 8.28
N LEU A 216 -19.01 -13.59 8.68
CA LEU A 216 -19.40 -14.81 7.97
C LEU A 216 -20.92 -14.97 7.96
N GLU A 217 -21.59 -14.75 9.08
CA GLU A 217 -23.06 -14.81 9.17
C GLU A 217 -23.74 -13.79 8.23
N GLN A 218 -23.26 -12.54 8.21
CA GLN A 218 -23.87 -11.49 7.38
C GLN A 218 -23.58 -11.64 5.89
N SER A 219 -22.41 -12.16 5.54
CA SER A 219 -21.96 -12.25 4.14
C SER A 219 -22.21 -13.60 3.49
N GLY A 220 -22.45 -14.66 4.27
CA GLY A 220 -22.46 -16.04 3.78
C GLY A 220 -21.13 -16.51 3.16
N ALA A 221 -20.05 -15.74 3.32
CA ALA A 221 -18.75 -16.05 2.73
C ALA A 221 -18.14 -17.32 3.34
N ASP A 222 -17.25 -17.98 2.60
CA ASP A 222 -16.61 -19.23 3.01
C ASP A 222 -15.41 -19.00 3.94
N ALA A 223 -14.83 -17.79 3.90
CA ALA A 223 -13.71 -17.40 4.74
C ALA A 223 -13.68 -15.88 4.97
N VAL A 224 -12.85 -15.46 5.93
CA VAL A 224 -12.51 -14.04 6.15
C VAL A 224 -11.03 -13.77 5.86
N MET A 225 -10.74 -12.57 5.34
CA MET A 225 -9.38 -12.08 5.15
C MET A 225 -9.12 -10.90 6.07
N VAL A 226 -8.06 -11.01 6.87
CA VAL A 226 -7.64 -9.97 7.80
C VAL A 226 -6.56 -9.08 7.17
N GLY A 227 -6.64 -7.77 7.40
CA GLY A 227 -5.61 -6.81 6.98
C GLY A 227 -5.03 -6.07 8.18
N ARG A 228 -5.47 -4.82 8.37
CA ARG A 228 -4.95 -3.88 9.39
C ARG A 228 -4.92 -4.43 10.82
N ALA A 229 -5.81 -5.35 11.19
CA ALA A 229 -5.80 -5.93 12.53
C ALA A 229 -4.53 -6.75 12.84
N HIS A 230 -3.78 -7.20 11.82
CA HIS A 230 -2.48 -7.86 12.00
C HIS A 230 -1.36 -6.89 12.39
N TYR A 231 -1.54 -5.58 12.20
CA TYR A 231 -0.50 -4.60 12.51
C TYR A 231 -0.28 -4.58 14.02
N GLY A 232 0.93 -4.96 14.43
CA GLY A 232 1.30 -5.15 15.83
C GLY A 232 0.68 -6.38 16.50
N ALA A 233 -0.08 -7.21 15.78
CA ALA A 233 -0.64 -8.46 16.31
C ALA A 233 -0.76 -9.54 15.21
N PRO A 234 0.36 -10.07 14.68
CA PRO A 234 0.31 -11.03 13.58
C PRO A 234 -0.44 -12.33 13.91
N TRP A 235 -0.58 -12.66 15.19
CA TRP A 235 -1.32 -13.83 15.68
C TRP A 235 -2.85 -13.74 15.52
N VAL A 236 -3.41 -12.59 15.14
CA VAL A 236 -4.88 -12.39 15.02
C VAL A 236 -5.53 -13.38 14.05
N ALA A 237 -4.91 -13.69 12.90
CA ALA A 237 -5.44 -14.74 12.01
C ALA A 237 -5.48 -16.11 12.71
N GLY A 238 -4.42 -16.44 13.46
CA GLY A 238 -4.36 -17.67 14.25
C GLY A 238 -5.48 -17.72 15.30
N SER A 239 -5.74 -16.62 16.00
CA SER A 239 -6.85 -16.52 16.96
C SER A 239 -8.21 -16.79 16.32
N ILE A 240 -8.45 -16.24 15.13
CA ILE A 240 -9.69 -16.44 14.38
C ILE A 240 -9.80 -17.90 13.90
N ALA A 241 -8.71 -18.45 13.36
CA ALA A 241 -8.68 -19.83 12.89
C ALA A 241 -8.91 -20.83 14.05
N THR A 242 -8.31 -20.59 15.22
CA THR A 242 -8.54 -21.40 16.43
C THR A 242 -10.00 -21.41 16.86
N ALA A 243 -10.62 -20.24 16.90
CA ALA A 243 -12.02 -20.15 17.28
C ALA A 243 -12.94 -20.85 16.26
N ALA A 244 -12.58 -20.82 14.97
CA ALA A 244 -13.35 -21.48 13.91
C ALA A 244 -13.16 -23.01 13.88
N ALA A 245 -11.96 -23.51 14.20
CA ALA A 245 -11.63 -24.93 14.14
C ALA A 245 -11.78 -25.67 15.48
N GLU A 246 -12.16 -24.97 16.55
CA GLU A 246 -12.13 -25.47 17.94
C GLU A 246 -10.77 -26.10 18.33
N ALA A 247 -9.69 -25.62 17.71
CA ALA A 247 -8.35 -26.18 17.82
C ALA A 247 -7.35 -25.13 18.31
N PHE A 248 -6.52 -25.50 19.29
CA PHE A 248 -5.49 -24.62 19.84
C PHE A 248 -4.48 -24.18 18.76
N SER A 249 -4.31 -22.87 18.56
CA SER A 249 -3.24 -22.31 17.75
C SER A 249 -2.09 -21.91 18.67
N PRO A 250 -0.92 -22.56 18.56
CA PRO A 250 0.26 -22.10 19.26
C PRO A 250 0.69 -20.72 18.74
N GLY A 251 1.41 -19.95 19.57
CA GLY A 251 2.08 -18.71 19.15
C GLY A 251 1.36 -17.40 19.49
N MET A 252 0.25 -17.44 20.23
CA MET A 252 -0.32 -16.22 20.82
C MET A 252 0.49 -15.82 22.07
N PRO A 253 1.02 -14.59 22.15
CA PRO A 253 1.68 -14.13 23.37
C PRO A 253 0.64 -13.85 24.45
N GLU A 254 0.54 -14.73 25.45
CA GLU A 254 -0.41 -14.60 26.57
C GLU A 254 0.12 -13.71 27.70
N THR A 255 1.44 -13.56 27.79
CA THR A 255 2.10 -12.74 28.81
C THR A 255 2.89 -11.61 28.17
N ARG A 256 3.21 -10.57 28.96
CA ARG A 256 4.10 -9.49 28.52
C ARG A 256 5.49 -9.96 28.12
N GLN A 257 6.00 -10.94 28.85
CA GLN A 257 7.28 -11.55 28.53
C GLN A 257 7.20 -12.26 27.18
N ALA A 258 6.17 -13.07 26.94
CA ALA A 258 5.95 -13.73 25.66
C ALA A 258 5.76 -12.71 24.51
N LEU A 259 5.09 -11.58 24.77
CA LEU A 259 4.96 -10.49 23.80
C LEU A 259 6.32 -9.87 23.46
N ALA A 260 7.13 -9.55 24.47
CA ALA A 260 8.48 -9.01 24.26
C ALA A 260 9.35 -9.99 23.46
N ASP A 261 9.31 -11.28 23.79
CA ASP A 261 10.03 -12.33 23.09
C ASP A 261 9.54 -12.46 21.62
N TYR A 262 8.23 -12.40 21.38
CA TYR A 262 7.66 -12.40 20.02
C TYR A 262 8.17 -11.21 19.20
N VAL A 263 8.09 -10.00 19.75
CA VAL A 263 8.50 -8.77 19.04
C VAL A 263 10.00 -8.80 18.72
N VAL A 264 10.82 -9.27 19.66
CA VAL A 264 12.27 -9.44 19.46
C VAL A 264 12.56 -10.50 18.39
N ALA A 265 11.91 -11.65 18.44
CA ALA A 265 12.08 -12.70 17.44
C ALA A 265 11.71 -12.20 16.03
N HIS A 266 10.54 -11.57 15.89
CA HIS A 266 10.09 -10.99 14.62
C HIS A 266 11.04 -9.89 14.12
N TYR A 267 11.61 -9.08 15.02
CA TYR A 267 12.64 -8.12 14.67
C TYR A 267 13.91 -8.80 14.13
N GLN A 268 14.39 -9.84 14.81
CA GLN A 268 15.57 -10.60 14.39
C GLN A 268 15.35 -11.33 13.06
N ASP A 269 14.17 -11.88 12.83
CA ASP A 269 13.79 -12.52 11.55
C ASP A 269 13.87 -11.52 10.39
N MET A 270 13.43 -10.27 10.60
CA MET A 270 13.58 -9.21 9.59
C MET A 270 15.05 -8.87 9.32
N LEU A 271 15.92 -8.87 10.35
CA LEU A 271 17.35 -8.66 10.14
C LEU A 271 18.01 -9.83 9.40
N ALA A 272 17.60 -11.06 9.71
CA ALA A 272 18.10 -12.26 9.05
C ALA A 272 17.68 -12.29 7.57
N LEU A 273 16.44 -11.89 7.26
CA LEU A 273 15.91 -11.88 5.90
C LEU A 273 16.48 -10.74 5.04
N TYR A 274 16.54 -9.52 5.57
CA TYR A 274 16.89 -8.32 4.79
C TYR A 274 18.34 -7.87 4.98
N GLY A 275 19.11 -8.53 5.85
CA GLY A 275 20.40 -8.05 6.33
C GLY A 275 20.24 -6.91 7.34
N ILE A 276 21.30 -6.64 8.13
CA ILE A 276 21.22 -5.72 9.28
C ILE A 276 20.79 -4.31 8.86
N GLU A 277 21.43 -3.74 7.84
CA GLU A 277 21.24 -2.33 7.48
C GLU A 277 19.85 -2.04 6.93
N SER A 278 19.37 -2.87 5.99
CA SER A 278 18.04 -2.77 5.42
C SER A 278 16.98 -3.22 6.42
N GLY A 279 17.22 -4.33 7.12
CA GLY A 279 16.33 -4.87 8.14
C GLY A 279 16.02 -3.87 9.25
N LEU A 280 17.01 -3.10 9.73
CA LEU A 280 16.79 -2.02 10.69
C LEU A 280 15.77 -0.99 10.20
N ARG A 281 15.87 -0.57 8.93
CA ARG A 281 14.96 0.42 8.34
C ARG A 281 13.56 -0.14 8.14
N GLN A 282 13.47 -1.36 7.60
CA GLN A 282 12.19 -2.02 7.32
C GLN A 282 11.46 -2.36 8.62
N ALA A 283 12.18 -2.79 9.66
CA ALA A 283 11.62 -3.16 10.95
C ALA A 283 10.90 -2.00 11.65
N ARG A 284 11.35 -0.74 11.47
CA ARG A 284 10.76 0.44 12.14
C ARG A 284 9.26 0.55 11.93
N LYS A 285 8.76 0.20 10.72
CA LYS A 285 7.33 0.18 10.42
C LYS A 285 6.58 -0.81 11.30
N HIS A 286 7.09 -2.03 11.42
CA HIS A 286 6.47 -3.10 12.21
C HIS A 286 6.59 -2.83 13.71
N LEU A 287 7.75 -2.37 14.17
CA LEU A 287 7.98 -1.95 15.55
C LEU A 287 7.06 -0.78 15.94
N GLY A 288 6.84 0.16 15.03
CA GLY A 288 5.86 1.24 15.21
C GLY A 288 4.46 0.71 15.51
N TRP A 289 4.00 -0.28 14.74
CA TRP A 289 2.70 -0.90 14.97
C TRP A 289 2.60 -1.64 16.31
N TYR A 290 3.65 -2.34 16.75
CA TYR A 290 3.67 -2.95 18.08
C TYR A 290 3.61 -1.92 19.20
N LEU A 291 4.35 -0.82 19.08
CA LEU A 291 4.34 0.27 20.05
C LEU A 291 2.98 0.96 20.11
N ASP A 292 2.38 1.26 18.96
CA ASP A 292 1.04 1.87 18.88
C ASP A 292 -0.01 0.99 19.57
N ARG A 293 0.07 -0.33 19.34
CA ARG A 293 -0.95 -1.28 19.81
C ARG A 293 -0.79 -1.68 21.27
N HIS A 294 0.43 -1.94 21.73
CA HIS A 294 0.68 -2.57 23.02
C HIS A 294 1.44 -1.68 24.01
N ALA A 295 1.92 -0.52 23.57
CA ALA A 295 2.79 0.34 24.34
C ALA A 295 2.41 1.83 24.20
N GLY A 296 1.11 2.13 24.08
CA GLY A 296 0.60 3.49 23.89
C GLY A 296 0.96 4.49 25.02
N GLY A 297 1.30 3.99 26.22
CA GLY A 297 1.77 4.80 27.36
C GLY A 297 3.28 5.05 27.41
N VAL A 298 4.06 4.55 26.45
CA VAL A 298 5.51 4.73 26.43
C VAL A 298 5.88 6.19 26.15
N ALA A 299 6.79 6.73 26.96
CA ALA A 299 7.33 8.08 26.77
C ALA A 299 7.92 8.26 25.36
N GLY A 300 7.71 9.43 24.75
CA GLY A 300 8.15 9.74 23.38
C GLY A 300 9.63 9.48 23.13
N ASP A 301 10.47 9.67 24.16
CA ASP A 301 11.92 9.42 24.09
C ASP A 301 12.26 7.94 23.89
N SER A 302 11.52 7.03 24.53
CA SER A 302 11.74 5.59 24.36
C SER A 302 11.32 5.10 22.97
N ARG A 303 10.21 5.62 22.43
CA ARG A 303 9.82 5.37 21.03
C ARG A 303 10.91 5.88 20.09
N LYS A 304 11.35 7.12 20.27
CA LYS A 304 12.38 7.74 19.43
C LYS A 304 13.67 6.90 19.46
N ALA A 305 14.12 6.50 20.64
CA ALA A 305 15.31 5.66 20.80
C ALA A 305 15.22 4.34 20.03
N ILE A 306 14.08 3.63 20.11
CA ILE A 306 13.85 2.40 19.33
C ILE A 306 13.88 2.69 17.82
N MET A 307 13.23 3.76 17.38
CA MET A 307 13.08 4.07 15.95
C MET A 307 14.36 4.60 15.29
N THR A 308 15.28 5.19 16.06
CA THR A 308 16.50 5.79 15.51
C THR A 308 17.77 4.98 15.77
N ALA A 309 17.72 3.96 16.65
CA ALA A 309 18.88 3.12 16.92
C ALA A 309 19.39 2.41 15.66
N SER A 310 20.71 2.38 15.52
CA SER A 310 21.46 1.73 14.44
C SER A 310 22.09 0.40 14.84
N GLU A 311 22.12 0.08 16.14
CA GLU A 311 22.69 -1.15 16.68
C GLU A 311 21.59 -2.14 17.06
N PRO A 312 21.58 -3.36 16.47
CA PRO A 312 20.56 -4.35 16.76
C PRO A 312 20.43 -4.74 18.23
N ALA A 313 21.56 -4.91 18.92
CA ALA A 313 21.56 -5.26 20.34
C ALA A 313 20.85 -4.18 21.18
N ARG A 314 21.09 -2.90 20.87
CA ARG A 314 20.42 -1.78 21.56
C ARG A 314 18.92 -1.79 21.32
N VAL A 315 18.47 -2.06 20.08
CA VAL A 315 17.05 -2.19 19.76
C VAL A 315 16.41 -3.32 20.57
N VAL A 316 17.04 -4.51 20.63
CA VAL A 316 16.53 -5.64 21.41
C VAL A 316 16.38 -5.30 22.89
N THR A 317 17.39 -4.67 23.50
CA THR A 317 17.30 -4.23 24.91
C THR A 317 16.12 -3.29 25.13
N LEU A 318 15.97 -2.26 24.28
CA LEU A 318 14.88 -1.29 24.40
C LEU A 318 13.50 -1.93 24.20
N LEU A 319 13.37 -2.86 23.25
CA LEU A 319 12.12 -3.61 23.04
C LEU A 319 11.77 -4.43 24.27
N ARG A 320 12.74 -5.14 24.87
CA ARG A 320 12.52 -5.90 26.10
C ARG A 320 12.09 -4.98 27.24
N GLU A 321 12.75 -3.85 27.43
CA GLU A 321 12.36 -2.88 28.47
C GLU A 321 10.94 -2.34 28.29
N VAL A 322 10.54 -2.05 27.06
CA VAL A 322 9.22 -1.48 26.77
C VAL A 322 8.11 -2.52 26.93
N PHE A 323 8.28 -3.72 26.37
CA PHE A 323 7.20 -4.70 26.30
C PHE A 323 7.10 -5.61 27.54
N SER A 324 8.14 -5.70 28.39
CA SER A 324 8.11 -6.49 29.63
C SER A 324 7.57 -5.75 30.86
N ARG A 325 7.59 -4.40 30.90
CA ARG A 325 7.16 -3.61 32.07
C ARG A 325 5.63 -3.54 32.21
N ASP A 326 5.10 -3.46 33.43
CA ASP A 326 3.66 -3.30 33.78
C ASP A 326 3.20 -1.82 33.65
N PRO A 327 2.01 -1.46 33.10
CA PRO A 327 1.63 -0.06 32.94
C PRO A 327 1.44 0.65 34.28
N GLN A 328 1.13 -0.07 35.36
CA GLN A 328 0.96 0.54 36.69
C GLN A 328 2.26 1.16 37.21
N THR A 329 3.42 0.64 36.81
CA THR A 329 4.73 1.20 37.19
C THR A 329 5.11 2.46 36.42
N MET A 330 4.46 2.77 35.29
CA MET A 330 4.73 4.01 34.53
C MET A 330 4.07 5.24 35.14
N ASN A 331 2.87 5.11 35.72
CA ASN A 331 2.19 6.25 36.36
C ASN A 331 2.83 6.68 37.69
N LEU A 332 3.45 5.75 38.42
CA LEU A 332 4.07 6.06 39.73
C LEU A 332 5.34 6.91 39.63
N ARG A 333 6.02 6.94 38.47
CA ARG A 333 7.24 7.76 38.27
C ARG A 333 6.97 9.14 37.67
N SER A 334 5.77 9.40 37.16
CA SER A 334 5.38 10.72 36.64
C SER A 334 4.76 11.62 37.72
N ALA A 335 4.48 11.08 38.91
CA ALA A 335 3.84 11.78 40.02
C ALA A 335 4.80 12.03 41.21
N ALA A 336 6.10 11.89 41.00
CA ALA A 336 7.15 12.15 42.00
C ALA A 336 8.11 13.24 41.51
#